data_AF-A0A6F8U3U3-F1
#
_entry.id   AF-A0A6F8U3U3-F1
#
_cell.length_a   1.000
_cell.length_b   1.000
_cell.length_c   1.000
_cell.angle_alpha   90.00
_cell.angle_beta   90.00
_cell.angle_gamma   90.00
#
_symmetry.space_group_name_H-M   'P 1'
#
loop_
_entity.id
_entity.type
_entity.pdbx_description
1 polymer ?
#
loop_
_entity_poly.entity_id
_entity_poly.type
_entity_poly.pdbx_seq_one_letter_code
_entity_poly.pdbx_strand_id
1 'polypeptide(L)'
;MKGIEKKIREIKEQKIGNSGRQVLVVEGSDDVEAFELMLEKLAPEWSRGWVLAEAGKKSAVLEIVRREPTWAGVVDRDEWADEKNEELEAELRNLAVLPRYCLENYLIVPSELWAALPPKQKAKIPGGQQALQDKILEDLDRWVRHGVLWSVVNPLWEGLRSLGFKEKLLAVDIAEDDDEIKKILHEWHQFLKPEDIWARYMDRLSDVVQKPIDEKLKVHVHGKEFYKKVVNPTLNELLGQKRAEERQFSIVRTLPRAYDLQPVLDRLGLVASN
;
A
#
# COMPACT_ATOMS: atom_id res chain seq x y z
N MET A 1 23.13 -18.19 7.41
CA MET A 1 21.65 -18.18 7.40
C MET A 1 21.18 -17.06 6.49
N LYS A 2 20.30 -17.36 5.53
CA LYS A 2 19.71 -16.34 4.64
C LYS A 2 18.84 -15.38 5.46
N GLY A 3 18.71 -14.12 5.02
CA GLY A 3 18.02 -13.06 5.77
C GLY A 3 16.57 -13.40 6.16
N ILE A 4 15.81 -14.06 5.27
CA ILE A 4 14.40 -14.43 5.53
C ILE A 4 14.27 -15.51 6.59
N GLU A 5 15.16 -16.51 6.62
CA GLU A 5 15.14 -17.56 7.66
C GLU A 5 15.36 -16.99 9.04
N LYS A 6 16.29 -16.03 9.13
CA LYS A 6 16.54 -15.31 10.36
C LYS A 6 15.29 -14.54 10.81
N LYS A 7 14.63 -13.82 9.89
CA LYS A 7 13.41 -13.05 10.18
C LYS A 7 12.25 -13.96 10.63
N ILE A 8 12.00 -15.06 9.94
CA ILE A 8 10.97 -16.05 10.35
C ILE A 8 11.25 -16.58 11.76
N ARG A 9 12.51 -16.95 12.04
CA ARG A 9 12.91 -17.44 13.35
C ARG A 9 12.70 -16.38 14.44
N GLU A 10 13.11 -15.14 14.18
CA GLU A 10 12.90 -14.02 15.11
C GLU A 10 11.41 -13.81 15.42
N ILE A 11 10.53 -13.88 14.43
CA ILE A 11 9.07 -13.79 14.64
C ILE A 11 8.58 -14.95 15.51
N LYS A 12 8.99 -16.19 15.21
CA LYS A 12 8.61 -17.39 15.99
C LYS A 12 9.06 -17.27 17.45
N GLU A 13 10.31 -16.87 17.69
CA GLU A 13 10.90 -16.77 19.03
C GLU A 13 10.34 -15.59 19.83
N GLN A 14 10.17 -14.41 19.22
CA GLN A 14 9.86 -13.17 19.93
C GLN A 14 8.36 -12.85 20.02
N LYS A 15 7.56 -13.28 19.05
CA LYS A 15 6.13 -12.90 18.95
C LYS A 15 5.19 -14.06 19.26
N ILE A 16 5.52 -15.26 18.78
CA ILE A 16 4.68 -16.45 18.96
C ILE A 16 5.03 -17.15 20.29
N GLY A 17 6.30 -17.49 20.51
CA GLY A 17 6.70 -18.32 21.64
C GLY A 17 5.85 -19.59 21.73
N ASN A 18 5.30 -19.86 22.91
CA ASN A 18 4.38 -20.99 23.15
C ASN A 18 2.89 -20.62 23.03
N SER A 19 2.56 -19.42 22.53
CA SER A 19 1.17 -18.91 22.57
C SER A 19 0.22 -19.56 21.56
N GLY A 20 0.75 -20.24 20.53
CA GLY A 20 -0.06 -20.84 19.47
C GLY A 20 -0.77 -19.83 18.56
N ARG A 21 -0.51 -18.52 18.72
CA ARG A 21 -1.10 -17.46 17.92
C ARG A 21 -0.62 -17.50 16.47
N GLN A 22 -1.52 -17.16 15.54
CA GLN A 22 -1.20 -16.95 14.13
C GLN A 22 -0.48 -15.61 13.94
N VAL A 23 0.21 -15.46 12.81
CA VAL A 23 0.97 -14.25 12.48
C VAL A 23 0.32 -13.56 11.30
N LEU A 24 0.08 -12.26 11.42
CA LEU A 24 -0.15 -11.37 10.29
C LEU A 24 1.13 -10.57 10.02
N VAL A 25 1.68 -10.75 8.83
CA VAL A 25 2.92 -10.11 8.38
C VAL A 25 2.60 -8.91 7.50
N VAL A 26 3.21 -7.77 7.80
CA VAL A 26 3.08 -6.50 7.06
C VAL A 26 4.45 -5.98 6.65
N GLU A 27 4.52 -4.93 5.83
CA GLU A 27 5.77 -4.50 5.20
C GLU A 27 6.72 -3.81 6.18
N GLY A 28 6.25 -2.83 6.95
CA GLY A 28 7.09 -2.02 7.84
C GLY A 28 6.57 -1.91 9.28
N SER A 29 7.39 -1.31 10.15
CA SER A 29 7.03 -1.03 11.54
C SER A 29 5.84 -0.08 11.68
N ASP A 30 5.77 0.94 10.82
CA ASP A 30 4.68 1.92 10.83
C ASP A 30 3.34 1.24 10.48
N ASP A 31 3.38 0.24 9.59
CA ASP A 31 2.22 -0.57 9.23
C ASP A 31 1.76 -1.42 10.41
N VAL A 32 2.69 -2.00 11.19
CA VAL A 32 2.34 -2.76 12.40
C VAL A 32 1.52 -1.91 13.36
N GLU A 33 1.99 -0.70 13.65
CA GLU A 33 1.28 0.21 14.57
C GLU A 33 -0.07 0.68 14.00
N ALA A 34 -0.14 0.96 12.69
CA ALA A 34 -1.39 1.35 12.04
C ALA A 34 -2.42 0.20 12.04
N PHE A 35 -2.01 -1.01 11.68
CA PHE A 35 -2.87 -2.20 11.69
C PHE A 35 -3.33 -2.56 13.10
N GLU A 36 -2.47 -2.47 14.11
CA GLU A 36 -2.86 -2.71 15.51
C GLU A 36 -4.06 -1.83 15.89
N LEU A 37 -3.97 -0.52 15.64
CA LEU A 37 -5.04 0.44 15.92
C LEU A 37 -6.30 0.23 15.07
N MET A 38 -6.16 -0.17 13.81
CA MET A 38 -7.30 -0.45 12.93
C MET A 38 -8.02 -1.74 13.33
N LEU A 39 -7.26 -2.80 13.64
CA LEU A 39 -7.79 -4.10 14.05
C LEU A 39 -8.47 -4.04 15.41
N GLU A 40 -7.94 -3.28 16.39
CA GLU A 40 -8.61 -3.05 17.68
C GLU A 40 -10.04 -2.51 17.52
N LYS A 41 -10.30 -1.72 16.47
CA LYS A 41 -11.61 -1.14 16.20
C LYS A 41 -12.55 -2.07 15.43
N LEU A 42 -11.99 -2.82 14.48
CA LEU A 42 -12.74 -3.71 13.58
C LEU A 42 -13.04 -5.06 14.23
N ALA A 43 -12.05 -5.62 14.93
CA ALA A 43 -12.11 -6.93 15.56
C ALA A 43 -11.44 -6.87 16.95
N PRO A 44 -12.09 -6.33 17.99
CA PRO A 44 -11.46 -6.06 19.29
C PRO A 44 -10.73 -7.23 19.96
N GLU A 45 -11.10 -8.47 19.60
CA GLU A 45 -10.52 -9.70 20.15
C GLU A 45 -9.44 -10.34 19.26
N TRP A 46 -9.03 -9.68 18.17
CA TRP A 46 -8.06 -10.20 17.20
C TRP A 46 -6.75 -10.65 17.88
N SER A 47 -6.29 -9.87 18.87
CA SER A 47 -5.02 -10.07 19.56
C SER A 47 -4.96 -11.34 20.43
N ARG A 48 -6.11 -11.99 20.70
CA ARG A 48 -6.18 -13.31 21.34
C ARG A 48 -5.61 -14.40 20.43
N GLY A 49 -5.90 -14.33 19.14
CA GLY A 49 -5.53 -15.35 18.15
C GLY A 49 -4.32 -14.97 17.30
N TRP A 50 -3.97 -13.69 17.24
CA TRP A 50 -3.03 -13.16 16.25
C TRP A 50 -1.94 -12.29 16.86
N VAL A 51 -0.81 -12.21 16.15
CA VAL A 51 0.28 -11.25 16.38
C VAL A 51 0.66 -10.57 15.06
N LEU A 52 1.00 -9.28 15.13
CA LEU A 52 1.55 -8.53 14.00
C LEU A 52 3.08 -8.61 13.97
N ALA A 53 3.63 -8.72 12.77
CA ALA A 53 5.07 -8.72 12.53
C ALA A 53 5.44 -7.96 11.26
N GLU A 54 6.56 -7.24 11.28
CA GLU A 54 7.11 -6.55 10.12
C GLU A 54 8.14 -7.41 9.35
N ALA A 55 7.99 -7.46 8.02
CA ALA A 55 8.90 -8.14 7.12
C ALA A 55 10.08 -7.26 6.66
N GLY A 56 9.91 -5.94 6.67
CA GLY A 56 10.83 -4.90 6.22
C GLY A 56 10.59 -4.41 4.78
N LYS A 57 9.89 -5.19 3.94
CA LYS A 57 9.53 -4.84 2.55
C LYS A 57 8.52 -5.82 1.95
N LYS A 58 7.76 -5.39 0.95
CA LYS A 58 6.81 -6.21 0.19
C LYS A 58 7.34 -7.59 -0.23
N SER A 59 8.48 -7.63 -0.91
CA SER A 59 9.11 -8.89 -1.35
C SER A 59 9.43 -9.87 -0.21
N ALA A 60 9.68 -9.37 1.01
CA ALA A 60 9.90 -10.23 2.17
C ALA A 60 8.60 -10.78 2.74
N VAL A 61 7.50 -10.01 2.69
CA VAL A 61 6.15 -10.52 3.04
C VAL A 61 5.82 -11.72 2.16
N LEU A 62 5.95 -11.57 0.83
CA LEU A 62 5.69 -12.65 -0.14
C LEU A 62 6.51 -13.92 0.15
N GLU A 63 7.80 -13.78 0.42
CA GLU A 63 8.66 -14.92 0.71
C GLU A 63 8.30 -15.59 2.04
N ILE A 64 7.94 -14.81 3.06
CA ILE A 64 7.53 -15.34 4.36
C ILE A 64 6.23 -16.15 4.22
N VAL A 65 5.19 -15.59 3.57
CA VAL A 65 3.90 -16.29 3.45
C VAL A 65 3.97 -17.53 2.56
N ARG A 66 4.89 -17.59 1.59
CA ARG A 66 5.19 -18.81 0.82
C ARG A 66 5.79 -19.91 1.68
N ARG A 67 6.67 -19.55 2.62
CA ARG A 67 7.38 -20.51 3.47
C ARG A 67 6.59 -20.92 4.71
N GLU A 68 5.73 -20.04 5.19
CA GLU A 68 4.88 -20.25 6.37
C GLU A 68 3.40 -20.14 5.94
N PRO A 69 2.82 -21.17 5.31
CA PRO A 69 1.48 -21.13 4.74
C PRO A 69 0.35 -20.96 5.77
N THR A 70 0.66 -21.10 7.06
CA THR A 70 -0.28 -20.86 8.17
C THR A 70 -0.27 -19.42 8.69
N TRP A 71 0.65 -18.59 8.19
CA TRP A 71 0.72 -17.16 8.50
C TRP A 71 0.02 -16.37 7.41
N ALA A 72 -0.58 -15.24 7.76
CA ALA A 72 -1.20 -14.32 6.84
C ALA A 72 -0.23 -13.20 6.45
N GLY A 73 -0.38 -12.62 5.26
CA GLY A 73 0.34 -11.43 4.84
C GLY A 73 -0.60 -10.39 4.23
N VAL A 74 -0.29 -9.11 4.47
CA VAL A 74 -0.93 -7.98 3.80
C VAL A 74 0.13 -7.07 3.19
N VAL A 75 -0.12 -6.62 1.96
CA VAL A 75 0.76 -5.73 1.19
C VAL A 75 -0.01 -4.57 0.59
N ASP A 76 0.69 -3.46 0.33
CA ASP A 76 0.14 -2.30 -0.38
C ASP A 76 -0.15 -2.62 -1.85
N ARG A 77 -1.12 -1.92 -2.44
CA ARG A 77 -1.48 -2.05 -3.87
C ARG A 77 -0.53 -1.29 -4.81
N ASP A 78 0.31 -0.42 -4.26
CA ASP A 78 1.03 0.68 -4.92
C ASP A 78 2.21 0.31 -5.84
N GLU A 79 2.62 -0.95 -5.86
CA GLU A 79 3.82 -1.39 -6.59
C GLU A 79 3.48 -2.06 -7.93
N TRP A 80 2.41 -2.83 -7.95
CA TRP A 80 2.10 -3.75 -9.03
C TRP A 80 0.89 -3.30 -9.85
N ALA A 81 0.84 -3.75 -11.09
CA ALA A 81 -0.39 -3.68 -11.88
C ALA A 81 -1.48 -4.54 -11.22
N ASP A 82 -2.75 -4.20 -11.48
CA ASP A 82 -3.90 -4.86 -10.86
C ASP A 82 -3.94 -6.37 -11.17
N GLU A 83 -3.55 -6.76 -12.39
CA GLU A 83 -3.47 -8.17 -12.81
C GLU A 83 -2.47 -8.95 -11.97
N LYS A 84 -1.34 -8.34 -11.62
CA LYS A 84 -0.30 -8.99 -10.80
C LYS A 84 -0.74 -9.14 -9.35
N ASN A 85 -1.49 -8.16 -8.82
CA ASN A 85 -2.12 -8.27 -7.50
C ASN A 85 -3.05 -9.49 -7.46
N GLU A 86 -3.92 -9.63 -8.46
CA GLU A 86 -4.88 -10.74 -8.57
C GLU A 86 -4.17 -12.10 -8.70
N GLU A 87 -3.14 -12.20 -9.54
CA GLU A 87 -2.32 -13.41 -9.67
C GLU A 87 -1.71 -13.84 -8.32
N LEU A 88 -1.13 -12.89 -7.58
CA LEU A 88 -0.48 -13.18 -6.30
C LEU A 88 -1.49 -13.59 -5.23
N GLU A 89 -2.66 -12.96 -5.18
CA GLU A 89 -3.75 -13.39 -4.30
C GLU A 89 -4.31 -14.77 -4.70
N ALA A 90 -4.33 -15.12 -5.99
CA ALA A 90 -4.75 -16.45 -6.43
C ALA A 90 -3.70 -17.53 -6.09
N GLU A 91 -2.42 -17.23 -6.27
CA GLU A 91 -1.27 -18.10 -5.95
C GLU A 91 -1.16 -18.33 -4.43
N LEU A 92 -1.25 -17.25 -3.65
CA LEU A 92 -0.98 -17.23 -2.22
C LEU A 92 -2.29 -16.96 -1.47
N ARG A 93 -3.00 -18.05 -1.11
CA ARG A 93 -4.29 -17.97 -0.42
C ARG A 93 -4.23 -17.25 0.94
N ASN A 94 -3.05 -17.21 1.55
CA ASN A 94 -2.76 -16.54 2.82
C ASN A 94 -2.18 -15.12 2.63
N LEU A 95 -2.23 -14.56 1.41
CA LEU A 95 -1.90 -13.18 1.11
C LEU A 95 -3.18 -12.40 0.78
N ALA A 96 -3.22 -11.14 1.19
CA ALA A 96 -4.20 -10.17 0.74
C ALA A 96 -3.52 -8.85 0.34
N VAL A 97 -4.06 -8.18 -0.67
CA VAL A 97 -3.65 -6.83 -1.07
C VAL A 97 -4.62 -5.82 -0.44
N LEU A 98 -4.12 -4.66 -0.03
CA LEU A 98 -4.98 -3.62 0.52
C LEU A 98 -6.08 -3.20 -0.49
N PRO A 99 -7.30 -2.92 0.00
CA PRO A 99 -8.40 -2.41 -0.83
C PRO A 99 -8.14 -0.96 -1.27
N ARG A 100 -7.31 -0.24 -0.52
CA ARG A 100 -6.83 1.11 -0.83
C ARG A 100 -5.41 1.04 -1.38
N TYR A 101 -4.96 2.11 -2.01
CA TYR A 101 -3.66 2.17 -2.67
C TYR A 101 -2.48 1.84 -1.72
N CYS A 102 -2.45 2.48 -0.55
CA CYS A 102 -1.59 2.14 0.59
C CYS A 102 -2.27 2.56 1.91
N LEU A 103 -1.63 2.34 3.06
CA LEU A 103 -2.18 2.74 4.37
C LEU A 103 -2.42 4.25 4.50
N GLU A 104 -1.61 5.11 3.87
CA GLU A 104 -1.85 6.55 3.91
C GLU A 104 -3.18 6.95 3.25
N ASN A 105 -3.76 6.14 2.38
CA ASN A 105 -5.05 6.42 1.77
C ASN A 105 -6.23 6.36 2.78
N TYR A 106 -6.02 5.83 3.99
CA TYR A 106 -6.95 5.99 5.12
C TYR A 106 -6.90 7.37 5.77
N LEU A 107 -5.91 8.19 5.39
CA LEU A 107 -5.62 9.50 6.00
C LEU A 107 -5.80 10.66 5.02
N ILE A 108 -6.42 10.44 3.86
CA ILE A 108 -6.57 11.48 2.83
C ILE A 108 -8.01 11.75 2.41
N VAL A 109 -8.96 10.95 2.87
CA VAL A 109 -10.39 11.17 2.60
C VAL A 109 -10.92 12.26 3.54
N PRO A 110 -11.38 13.42 3.04
CA PRO A 110 -11.76 14.56 3.90
C PRO A 110 -12.87 14.25 4.91
N SER A 111 -13.85 13.44 4.53
CA SER A 111 -14.94 13.04 5.43
C SER A 111 -14.46 12.14 6.57
N GLU A 112 -13.58 11.18 6.28
CA GLU A 112 -12.99 10.29 7.28
C GLU A 112 -12.03 11.06 8.20
N LEU A 113 -11.22 11.96 7.63
CA LEU A 113 -10.39 12.89 8.38
C LEU A 113 -11.21 13.77 9.31
N TRP A 114 -12.26 14.40 8.80
CA TRP A 114 -13.15 15.22 9.60
C TRP A 114 -13.77 14.39 10.72
N ALA A 115 -14.26 13.18 10.45
CA ALA A 115 -14.80 12.30 11.48
C ALA A 115 -13.79 12.03 12.60
N ALA A 116 -12.51 11.83 12.24
CA ALA A 116 -11.42 11.58 13.17
C ALA A 116 -11.00 12.79 14.03
N LEU A 117 -11.29 14.02 13.62
CA LEU A 117 -10.91 15.20 14.40
C LEU A 117 -11.74 15.32 15.70
N PRO A 118 -11.09 15.53 16.87
CA PRO A 118 -11.78 15.85 18.11
C PRO A 118 -12.61 17.15 18.01
N PRO A 119 -13.68 17.31 18.81
CA PRO A 119 -14.53 18.52 18.78
C PRO A 119 -13.75 19.84 18.91
N LYS A 120 -12.73 19.87 19.78
CA LYS A 120 -11.86 21.04 19.95
C LYS A 120 -11.08 21.42 18.69
N GLN A 121 -10.72 20.44 17.84
CA GLN A 121 -10.03 20.69 16.58
C GLN A 121 -11.01 21.10 15.49
N LYS A 122 -12.19 20.45 15.42
CA LYS A 122 -13.28 20.84 14.50
C LYS A 122 -13.67 22.31 14.69
N ALA A 123 -13.75 22.77 15.94
CA ALA A 123 -14.08 24.16 16.27
C ALA A 123 -13.02 25.19 15.81
N LYS A 124 -11.79 24.76 15.49
CA LYS A 124 -10.73 25.65 14.98
C LYS A 124 -10.80 25.90 13.47
N ILE A 125 -11.66 25.18 12.74
CA ILE A 125 -11.77 25.26 11.28
C ILE A 125 -13.01 26.08 10.92
N PRO A 126 -12.86 27.38 10.57
CA PRO A 126 -13.99 28.18 10.08
C PRO A 126 -14.54 27.55 8.79
N GLY A 127 -15.87 27.48 8.65
CA GLY A 127 -16.52 26.78 7.54
C GLY A 127 -16.59 25.25 7.71
N GLY A 128 -16.05 24.70 8.81
CA GLY A 128 -16.23 23.31 9.21
C GLY A 128 -15.67 22.31 8.20
N GLN A 129 -16.40 21.20 8.02
CA GLN A 129 -15.99 20.11 7.13
C GLN A 129 -15.80 20.58 5.68
N GLN A 130 -16.65 21.47 5.19
CA GLN A 130 -16.58 21.94 3.81
C GLN A 130 -15.27 22.67 3.55
N ALA A 131 -14.83 23.56 4.45
CA ALA A 131 -13.56 24.28 4.30
C ALA A 131 -12.35 23.33 4.32
N LEU A 132 -12.36 22.29 5.15
CA LEU A 132 -11.32 21.26 5.14
C LEU A 132 -11.31 20.51 3.79
N GLN A 133 -12.50 20.13 3.31
CA GLN A 133 -12.66 19.43 2.05
C GLN A 133 -12.16 20.27 0.87
N ASP A 134 -12.61 21.52 0.74
CA ASP A 134 -12.22 22.42 -0.34
C ASP A 134 -10.70 22.59 -0.39
N LYS A 135 -10.06 22.75 0.77
CA LYS A 135 -8.60 22.92 0.88
C LYS A 135 -7.81 21.65 0.56
N ILE A 136 -8.30 20.47 0.92
CA ILE A 136 -7.64 19.20 0.56
C ILE A 136 -7.82 18.90 -0.94
N LEU A 137 -8.98 19.24 -1.51
CA LEU A 137 -9.33 18.89 -2.89
C LEU A 137 -8.94 19.97 -3.92
N GLU A 138 -8.37 21.10 -3.50
CA GLU A 138 -8.06 22.27 -4.34
C GLU A 138 -7.32 21.92 -5.64
N ASP A 139 -6.34 21.00 -5.59
CA ASP A 139 -5.53 20.57 -6.73
C ASP A 139 -5.67 19.05 -7.01
N LEU A 140 -6.84 18.47 -6.71
CA LEU A 140 -7.05 17.01 -6.80
C LEU A 140 -6.69 16.46 -8.19
N ASP A 141 -7.05 17.15 -9.27
CA ASP A 141 -6.82 16.68 -10.64
C ASP A 141 -5.34 16.47 -10.95
N ARG A 142 -4.45 17.34 -10.45
CA ARG A 142 -3.01 17.15 -10.57
C ARG A 142 -2.55 15.89 -9.83
N TRP A 143 -3.08 15.66 -8.64
CA TRP A 143 -2.73 14.51 -7.82
C TRP A 143 -3.27 13.19 -8.38
N VAL A 144 -4.43 13.23 -9.04
CA VAL A 144 -4.95 12.12 -9.83
C VAL A 144 -4.01 11.82 -11.00
N ARG A 145 -3.59 12.83 -11.77
CA ARG A 145 -2.60 12.64 -12.86
C ARG A 145 -1.30 12.04 -12.35
N HIS A 146 -0.79 12.53 -11.23
CA HIS A 146 0.41 11.99 -10.58
C HIS A 146 0.23 10.51 -10.18
N GLY A 147 -0.86 10.17 -9.51
CA GLY A 147 -1.12 8.79 -9.09
C GLY A 147 -1.31 7.83 -10.26
N VAL A 148 -2.01 8.26 -11.33
CA VAL A 148 -2.13 7.47 -12.56
C VAL A 148 -0.78 7.26 -13.21
N LEU A 149 0.03 8.32 -13.35
CA LEU A 149 1.38 8.21 -13.91
C LEU A 149 2.24 7.23 -13.10
N TRP A 150 2.19 7.33 -11.78
CA TRP A 150 2.89 6.41 -10.89
C TRP A 150 2.44 4.97 -11.14
N SER A 151 1.13 4.70 -11.19
CA SER A 151 0.60 3.35 -11.41
C SER A 151 0.99 2.73 -12.76
N VAL A 152 1.32 3.55 -13.76
CA VAL A 152 1.76 3.08 -15.09
C VAL A 152 3.28 2.91 -15.15
N VAL A 153 4.03 3.82 -14.53
CA VAL A 153 5.49 3.85 -14.62
C VAL A 153 6.16 2.95 -13.59
N ASN A 154 5.67 2.91 -12.35
CA ASN A 154 6.29 2.16 -11.27
C ASN A 154 6.42 0.65 -11.58
N PRO A 155 5.39 -0.03 -12.15
CA PRO A 155 5.52 -1.45 -12.52
C PRO A 155 6.54 -1.74 -13.64
N LEU A 156 6.96 -0.73 -14.42
CA LEU A 156 7.94 -0.95 -15.50
C LEU A 156 9.28 -1.45 -14.96
N TRP A 157 9.67 -1.04 -13.75
CA TRP A 157 10.91 -1.51 -13.14
C TRP A 157 10.89 -3.02 -12.89
N GLU A 158 9.82 -3.53 -12.28
CA GLU A 158 9.69 -4.97 -12.04
C GLU A 158 9.51 -5.74 -13.36
N GLY A 159 8.75 -5.19 -14.31
CA GLY A 159 8.62 -5.77 -15.65
C GLY A 159 9.98 -5.92 -16.35
N LEU A 160 10.82 -4.88 -16.31
CA LEU A 160 12.18 -4.94 -16.83
C LEU A 160 13.03 -6.00 -16.12
N ARG A 161 12.97 -6.06 -14.79
CA ARG A 161 13.71 -7.08 -14.02
C ARG A 161 13.26 -8.49 -14.37
N SER A 162 11.96 -8.70 -14.58
CA SER A 162 11.38 -9.96 -15.05
C SER A 162 11.89 -10.34 -16.45
N LEU A 163 12.17 -9.37 -17.31
CA LEU A 163 12.85 -9.57 -18.60
C LEU A 163 14.35 -9.84 -18.47
N GLY A 164 14.92 -9.79 -17.26
CA GLY A 164 16.32 -10.03 -16.97
C GLY A 164 17.21 -8.80 -17.14
N PHE A 165 16.64 -7.61 -16.95
CA PHE A 165 17.35 -6.33 -17.07
C PHE A 165 18.69 -6.35 -16.33
N LYS A 166 19.77 -6.02 -17.05
CA LYS A 166 21.16 -6.11 -16.61
C LYS A 166 21.66 -7.55 -16.37
N GLU A 167 20.98 -8.39 -15.59
CA GLU A 167 21.53 -9.70 -15.21
C GLU A 167 21.75 -10.64 -16.40
N LYS A 168 20.82 -10.71 -17.36
CA LYS A 168 20.97 -11.58 -18.54
C LYS A 168 22.15 -11.17 -19.43
N LEU A 169 22.27 -9.87 -19.73
CA LEU A 169 23.36 -9.38 -20.58
C LEU A 169 24.75 -9.46 -19.91
N LEU A 170 24.80 -9.48 -18.58
CA LEU A 170 26.05 -9.64 -17.84
C LEU A 170 26.45 -11.10 -17.63
N ALA A 171 25.65 -12.06 -18.11
CA ALA A 171 25.99 -13.47 -18.06
C ALA A 171 27.10 -13.78 -19.08
N VAL A 172 28.11 -14.56 -18.65
CA VAL A 172 29.33 -14.81 -19.43
C VAL A 172 29.02 -15.54 -20.74
N ASP A 173 28.04 -16.42 -20.71
CA ASP A 173 27.52 -17.18 -21.85
C ASP A 173 26.81 -16.31 -22.90
N ILE A 174 26.25 -15.16 -22.49
CA ILE A 174 25.59 -14.21 -23.40
C ILE A 174 26.60 -13.24 -24.02
N ALA A 175 27.75 -13.00 -23.37
CA ALA A 175 28.70 -11.97 -23.79
C ALA A 175 29.32 -12.19 -25.18
N GLU A 176 29.31 -13.43 -25.68
CA GLU A 176 29.83 -13.80 -27.02
C GLU A 176 28.71 -14.07 -28.05
N ASP A 177 27.44 -13.96 -27.66
CA ASP A 177 26.28 -14.18 -28.52
C ASP A 177 25.64 -12.84 -28.93
N ASP A 178 26.18 -12.24 -29.99
CA ASP A 178 25.73 -10.96 -30.54
C ASP A 178 24.23 -10.93 -30.90
N ASP A 179 23.67 -12.06 -31.34
CA ASP A 179 22.27 -12.14 -31.77
C ASP A 179 21.33 -12.18 -30.56
N GLU A 180 21.68 -12.94 -29.52
CA GLU A 180 20.92 -12.94 -28.27
C GLU A 180 21.03 -11.60 -27.53
N ILE A 181 22.20 -10.94 -27.56
CA ILE A 181 22.36 -9.57 -27.03
C ILE A 181 21.38 -8.61 -27.72
N LYS A 182 21.34 -8.58 -29.06
CA LYS A 182 20.43 -7.71 -29.82
C LYS A 182 18.97 -8.02 -29.52
N LYS A 183 18.61 -9.29 -29.38
CA LYS A 183 17.26 -9.72 -29.04
C LYS A 183 16.83 -9.21 -27.66
N ILE A 184 17.66 -9.38 -26.63
CA ILE A 184 17.36 -8.88 -25.28
C ILE A 184 17.21 -7.35 -25.28
N LEU A 185 18.12 -6.63 -25.95
CA LEU A 185 18.02 -5.17 -26.07
C LEU A 185 16.75 -4.73 -26.81
N HIS A 186 16.35 -5.47 -27.85
CA HIS A 186 15.10 -5.22 -28.56
C HIS A 186 13.88 -5.46 -27.67
N GLU A 187 13.85 -6.54 -26.88
CA GLU A 187 12.78 -6.81 -25.92
C GLU A 187 12.62 -5.67 -24.91
N TRP A 188 13.73 -5.15 -24.36
CA TRP A 188 13.69 -4.00 -23.45
C TRP A 188 13.20 -2.73 -24.15
N HIS A 189 13.63 -2.50 -25.40
CA HIS A 189 13.17 -1.36 -26.19
C HIS A 189 11.67 -1.41 -26.46
N GLN A 190 11.14 -2.56 -26.87
CA GLN A 190 9.70 -2.76 -27.09
C GLN A 190 8.91 -2.57 -25.78
N PHE A 191 9.41 -3.11 -24.68
CA PHE A 191 8.76 -2.97 -23.37
C PHE A 191 8.69 -1.50 -22.88
N LEU A 192 9.72 -0.71 -23.19
CA LEU A 192 9.82 0.70 -22.78
C LEU A 192 9.39 1.69 -23.87
N LYS A 193 8.65 1.23 -24.87
CA LYS A 193 8.25 2.07 -25.99
C LYS A 193 7.39 3.27 -25.50
N PRO A 194 7.83 4.53 -25.73
CA PRO A 194 7.17 5.70 -25.17
C PRO A 194 5.71 5.83 -25.56
N GLU A 195 5.36 5.49 -26.80
CA GLU A 195 3.99 5.59 -27.32
C GLU A 195 3.05 4.65 -26.57
N ASP A 196 3.50 3.44 -26.25
CA ASP A 196 2.70 2.43 -25.56
C ASP A 196 2.54 2.77 -24.07
N ILE A 197 3.57 3.34 -23.44
CA ILE A 197 3.48 3.88 -22.07
C ILE A 197 2.52 5.07 -22.03
N TRP A 198 2.63 5.98 -23.00
CA TRP A 198 1.77 7.16 -23.07
C TRP A 198 0.30 6.78 -23.32
N ALA A 199 0.03 5.83 -24.22
CA ALA A 199 -1.31 5.32 -24.45
C ALA A 199 -1.91 4.74 -23.17
N ARG A 200 -1.19 3.85 -22.46
CA ARG A 200 -1.62 3.29 -21.17
C ARG A 200 -1.92 4.36 -20.12
N TYR A 201 -1.06 5.39 -20.03
CA TYR A 201 -1.27 6.52 -19.14
C TYR A 201 -2.55 7.30 -19.49
N MET A 202 -2.75 7.62 -20.76
CA MET A 202 -3.93 8.38 -21.21
C MET A 202 -5.21 7.59 -21.04
N ASP A 203 -5.21 6.29 -21.37
CA ASP A 203 -6.36 5.41 -21.20
C ASP A 203 -6.75 5.31 -19.73
N ARG A 204 -5.80 4.99 -18.84
CA ARG A 204 -6.06 4.91 -17.39
C ARG A 204 -6.49 6.26 -16.82
N LEU A 205 -5.89 7.36 -17.27
CA LEU A 205 -6.29 8.69 -16.82
C LEU A 205 -7.73 9.00 -17.23
N SER A 206 -8.12 8.66 -18.46
CA SER A 206 -9.47 8.91 -18.99
C SER A 206 -10.56 8.17 -18.21
N ASP A 207 -10.26 6.96 -17.71
CA ASP A 207 -11.15 6.22 -16.81
C ASP A 207 -11.19 6.85 -15.42
N VAL A 208 -10.02 7.10 -14.82
CA VAL A 208 -9.91 7.57 -13.43
C VAL A 208 -10.53 8.95 -13.23
N VAL A 209 -10.42 9.87 -14.21
CA VAL A 209 -11.03 11.21 -14.09
C VAL A 209 -12.56 11.17 -13.98
N GLN A 210 -13.20 10.10 -14.45
CA GLN A 210 -14.66 9.92 -14.36
C GLN A 210 -15.10 9.26 -13.04
N LYS A 211 -14.17 8.73 -12.24
CA LYS A 211 -14.50 8.08 -10.97
C LYS A 211 -14.94 9.09 -9.91
N PRO A 212 -15.77 8.66 -8.93
CA PRO A 212 -16.09 9.45 -7.75
C PRO A 212 -14.82 9.92 -7.01
N ILE A 213 -14.90 11.10 -6.37
CA ILE A 213 -13.78 11.67 -5.60
C ILE A 213 -13.27 10.70 -4.53
N ASP A 214 -14.19 10.00 -3.85
CA ASP A 214 -13.83 9.05 -2.80
C ASP A 214 -13.00 7.88 -3.35
N GLU A 215 -13.36 7.35 -4.52
CA GLU A 215 -12.61 6.29 -5.19
C GLU A 215 -11.25 6.79 -5.70
N LYS A 216 -11.21 8.00 -6.28
CA LYS A 216 -9.95 8.65 -6.68
C LYS A 216 -8.97 8.73 -5.52
N LEU A 217 -9.43 9.20 -4.35
CA LEU A 217 -8.61 9.30 -3.16
C LEU A 217 -8.22 7.93 -2.62
N LYS A 218 -9.14 6.96 -2.54
CA LYS A 218 -8.85 5.66 -1.94
C LYS A 218 -7.89 4.80 -2.78
N VAL A 219 -7.98 4.87 -4.10
CA VAL A 219 -7.34 3.88 -4.99
C VAL A 219 -6.39 4.50 -6.02
N HIS A 220 -6.61 5.75 -6.45
CA HIS A 220 -5.89 6.30 -7.61
C HIS A 220 -4.93 7.45 -7.28
N VAL A 221 -4.96 7.97 -6.05
CA VAL A 221 -4.01 8.97 -5.57
C VAL A 221 -2.90 8.25 -4.80
N HIS A 222 -1.65 8.63 -5.11
CA HIS A 222 -0.47 8.17 -4.37
C HIS A 222 -0.50 8.72 -2.93
N GLY A 223 -1.04 7.92 -2.01
CA GLY A 223 -1.46 8.38 -0.68
C GLY A 223 -0.33 8.95 0.15
N LYS A 224 0.87 8.35 0.08
CA LYS A 224 2.05 8.79 0.83
C LYS A 224 2.48 10.21 0.49
N GLU A 225 2.60 10.52 -0.81
CA GLU A 225 2.96 11.89 -1.24
C GLU A 225 1.80 12.86 -1.01
N PHE A 226 0.56 12.45 -1.28
CA PHE A 226 -0.60 13.32 -1.05
C PHE A 226 -0.77 13.69 0.42
N TYR A 227 -0.63 12.72 1.33
CA TYR A 227 -0.66 12.99 2.76
C TYR A 227 0.46 13.97 3.17
N LYS A 228 1.69 13.71 2.73
CA LYS A 228 2.86 14.51 3.09
C LYS A 228 2.83 15.93 2.54
N LYS A 229 2.31 16.12 1.32
CA LYS A 229 2.38 17.38 0.57
C LYS A 229 1.09 18.19 0.59
N VAL A 230 -0.05 17.55 0.88
CA VAL A 230 -1.37 18.21 0.92
C VAL A 230 -1.97 18.12 2.32
N VAL A 231 -2.28 16.91 2.79
CA VAL A 231 -3.07 16.75 4.03
C VAL A 231 -2.35 17.28 5.25
N ASN A 232 -1.10 16.87 5.49
CA ASN A 232 -0.37 17.32 6.67
C ASN A 232 -0.11 18.83 6.66
N PRO A 233 0.34 19.46 5.54
CA PRO A 233 0.42 20.91 5.43
C PRO A 233 -0.92 21.62 5.66
N THR A 234 -2.02 21.16 5.06
CA THR A 234 -3.36 21.72 5.27
C THR A 234 -3.78 21.64 6.73
N LEU A 235 -3.55 20.50 7.39
CA LEU A 235 -3.87 20.35 8.80
C LEU A 235 -2.92 21.17 9.71
N ASN A 236 -1.69 21.44 9.29
CA ASN A 236 -0.79 22.34 9.99
C ASN A 236 -1.24 23.79 9.89
N GLU A 237 -1.71 24.24 8.72
CA GLU A 237 -2.30 25.56 8.50
C GLU A 237 -3.55 25.75 9.38
N LEU A 238 -4.43 24.74 9.42
CA LEU A 238 -5.72 24.84 10.11
C LEU A 238 -5.67 24.57 11.63
N LEU A 239 -4.80 23.67 12.09
CA LEU A 239 -4.84 23.16 13.47
C LEU A 239 -3.58 23.48 14.29
N GLY A 240 -2.55 24.04 13.64
CA GLY A 240 -1.23 24.28 14.21
C GLY A 240 -0.22 23.19 13.85
N GLN A 241 1.06 23.52 13.99
CA GLN A 241 2.17 22.68 13.54
C GLN A 241 2.26 21.36 14.30
N LYS A 242 2.46 20.27 13.55
CA LYS A 242 2.74 18.92 14.03
C LYS A 242 3.62 18.19 13.02
N ARG A 243 4.46 17.27 13.50
CA ARG A 243 5.20 16.37 12.61
C ARG A 243 4.23 15.42 11.89
N ALA A 244 4.56 15.05 10.65
CA ALA A 244 3.67 14.26 9.81
C ALA A 244 3.34 12.91 10.45
N GLU A 245 4.36 12.22 10.96
CA GLU A 245 4.27 10.89 11.58
C GLU A 245 3.42 10.94 12.86
N GLU A 246 3.71 11.91 13.73
CA GLU A 246 2.95 12.13 14.97
C GLU A 246 1.47 12.49 14.68
N ARG A 247 1.21 13.15 13.56
CA ARG A 247 -0.15 13.45 13.10
C ARG A 247 -0.84 12.19 12.55
N GLN A 248 -0.15 11.34 11.78
CA GLN A 248 -0.70 10.09 11.26
C GLN A 248 -1.23 9.23 12.40
N PHE A 249 -0.38 8.90 13.39
CA PHE A 249 -0.79 8.07 14.52
C PHE A 249 -1.94 8.67 15.32
N SER A 250 -1.95 9.99 15.52
CA SER A 250 -3.05 10.67 16.20
C SER A 250 -4.37 10.56 15.45
N ILE A 251 -4.34 10.58 14.11
CA ILE A 251 -5.54 10.43 13.28
C ILE A 251 -5.96 8.97 13.25
N VAL A 252 -5.04 8.02 13.03
CA VAL A 252 -5.35 6.58 12.98
C VAL A 252 -6.07 6.12 14.25
N ARG A 253 -5.64 6.61 15.43
CA ARG A 253 -6.31 6.34 16.72
C ARG A 253 -7.77 6.76 16.75
N THR A 254 -8.15 7.83 16.06
CA THR A 254 -9.53 8.36 16.07
C THR A 254 -10.29 8.17 14.76
N LEU A 255 -9.65 7.57 13.74
CA LEU A 255 -10.31 7.22 12.48
C LEU A 255 -11.61 6.43 12.72
N PRO A 256 -12.65 6.65 11.90
CA PRO A 256 -13.78 5.75 11.86
C PRO A 256 -13.32 4.33 11.49
N ARG A 257 -14.20 3.34 11.72
CA ARG A 257 -13.94 1.95 11.32
C ARG A 257 -13.74 1.87 9.81
N ALA A 258 -12.58 1.35 9.41
CA ALA A 258 -12.23 1.08 8.01
C ALA A 258 -12.93 -0.20 7.52
N TYR A 259 -14.24 -0.12 7.24
CA TYR A 259 -15.03 -1.29 6.87
C TYR A 259 -14.59 -1.95 5.55
N ASP A 260 -13.91 -1.20 4.69
CA ASP A 260 -13.29 -1.71 3.48
C ASP A 260 -12.12 -2.67 3.75
N LEU A 261 -11.55 -2.70 4.97
CA LEU A 261 -10.61 -3.74 5.39
C LEU A 261 -11.30 -5.07 5.70
N GLN A 262 -12.62 -5.10 5.94
CA GLN A 262 -13.32 -6.33 6.35
C GLN A 262 -13.10 -7.51 5.36
N PRO A 263 -13.18 -7.33 4.03
CA PRO A 263 -12.88 -8.41 3.08
C PRO A 263 -11.46 -8.98 3.22
N VAL A 264 -10.48 -8.14 3.58
CA VAL A 264 -9.11 -8.60 3.86
C VAL A 264 -9.08 -9.47 5.12
N LEU A 265 -9.79 -9.05 6.16
CA LEU A 265 -9.85 -9.82 7.42
C LEU A 265 -10.58 -11.15 7.23
N ASP A 266 -11.68 -11.16 6.49
CA ASP A 266 -12.48 -12.36 6.20
C ASP A 266 -11.65 -13.36 5.38
N ARG A 267 -10.97 -12.87 4.32
CA ARG A 267 -10.09 -13.67 3.47
C ARG A 267 -8.99 -14.36 4.27
N LEU A 268 -8.39 -13.65 5.21
CA LEU A 268 -7.27 -14.15 6.01
C LEU A 268 -7.71 -14.90 7.28
N GLY A 269 -9.03 -14.98 7.55
CA GLY A 269 -9.56 -15.64 8.75
C GLY A 269 -9.22 -14.91 10.05
N LEU A 270 -8.98 -13.60 10.01
CA LEU A 270 -8.64 -12.80 11.20
C LEU A 270 -9.83 -12.58 12.14
N VAL A 271 -11.05 -12.68 11.60
CA VAL A 271 -12.29 -12.62 12.37
C VAL A 271 -13.00 -13.95 12.20
N ALA A 272 -13.44 -14.56 13.30
CA ALA A 272 -14.30 -15.73 13.20
C ALA A 272 -15.59 -15.32 12.48
N SER A 273 -15.88 -15.97 11.34
CA SER A 273 -17.21 -15.91 10.76
C SER A 273 -18.18 -16.50 11.79
N ASN A 274 -19.05 -15.67 12.36
CA ASN A 274 -20.19 -16.17 13.12
C ASN A 274 -21.16 -16.92 12.20
#